data_AF-A0A8R1E2P0-F1
#
_entry.id   AF-A0A8R1E2P0-F1
#
_cell.length_a   1.000
_cell.length_b   1.000
_cell.length_c   1.000
_cell.angle_alpha   90.00
_cell.angle_beta   90.00
_cell.angle_gamma   90.00
#
_symmetry.space_group_name_H-M   'P 1'
#
loop_
_entity.id
_entity.type
_entity.pdbx_description
1 polymer ?
#
loop_
_entity_poly.entity_id
_entity_poly.type
_entity_poly.pdbx_seq_one_letter_code
_entity_poly.pdbx_strand_id
1 'polypeptide(L)'
;MTMPPRILRSFFIFFFTLNLAQCQNLFELYKAMLADQAARGAVPPVNIEVFGESLCPDTTRYFRNHLMPVWTALHASTLVNITYHPFGLAECKKSGDTGIIR
;
A
#
# COMPACT_ATOMS: atom_id res chain seq x y z
N MET A 1 38.82 -36.09 38.34
CA MET A 1 39.38 -34.74 38.15
C MET A 1 38.25 -33.73 38.28
N THR A 2 38.21 -32.97 39.38
CA THR A 2 37.19 -31.93 39.63
C THR A 2 37.70 -30.60 39.11
N MET A 3 36.94 -29.98 38.21
CA MET A 3 37.33 -28.72 37.55
C MET A 3 37.23 -27.56 38.56
N PRO A 4 38.20 -26.64 38.64
CA PRO A 4 38.18 -25.57 39.64
C PRO A 4 37.07 -24.55 39.34
N PRO A 5 36.35 -24.05 40.37
CA PRO A 5 35.11 -23.27 40.22
C PRO A 5 35.26 -21.93 39.49
N ARG A 6 36.50 -21.41 39.39
CA ARG A 6 36.82 -20.19 38.63
C ARG A 6 36.70 -20.38 37.11
N ILE A 7 37.09 -21.55 36.60
CA ILE A 7 37.06 -21.84 35.16
C ILE A 7 35.62 -22.07 34.70
N LEU A 8 34.81 -22.76 35.51
CA LEU A 8 33.39 -22.98 35.23
C LEU A 8 32.60 -21.66 35.13
N ARG A 9 32.88 -20.69 36.01
CA ARG A 9 32.27 -19.35 35.93
C ARG A 9 32.66 -18.59 34.67
N SER A 10 33.92 -18.63 34.26
CA SER A 10 34.35 -17.97 33.01
C SER A 10 33.70 -18.58 31.77
N PHE A 11 33.54 -19.90 31.71
CA PHE A 11 32.81 -20.56 30.62
C PHE A 11 31.34 -20.14 30.57
N PHE A 12 30.66 -20.09 31.72
CA PHE A 12 29.27 -19.62 31.78
C PHE A 12 29.11 -18.19 31.30
N ILE A 13 29.98 -17.28 31.74
CA ILE A 13 29.94 -15.88 31.31
C ILE A 13 30.20 -15.76 29.81
N PHE A 14 31.21 -16.47 29.28
CA PHE A 14 31.54 -16.45 27.87
C PHE A 14 30.42 -17.00 26.99
N PHE A 15 29.82 -18.14 27.36
CA PHE A 15 28.66 -18.67 26.65
C PHE A 15 27.48 -17.70 26.71
N PHE A 16 27.22 -17.09 27.86
CA PHE A 16 26.11 -16.15 28.02
C PHE A 16 26.31 -14.88 27.17
N THR A 17 27.51 -14.31 27.14
CA THR A 17 27.80 -13.11 26.34
C THR A 17 27.81 -13.39 24.84
N LEU A 18 28.29 -14.55 24.41
CA LEU A 18 28.28 -14.93 22.98
C LEU A 18 26.84 -15.10 22.47
N ASN A 19 26.00 -15.80 23.24
CA ASN A 19 24.58 -15.97 22.92
C ASN A 19 23.84 -14.63 22.93
N LEU A 20 24.13 -13.74 23.88
CA LEU A 20 23.53 -12.40 23.93
C LEU A 20 23.88 -11.57 22.69
N ALA A 21 25.14 -11.62 22.24
CA ALA A 21 25.58 -10.91 21.03
C ALA A 21 24.89 -11.45 19.77
N GLN A 22 24.71 -12.77 19.67
CA GLN A 22 23.97 -13.40 18.57
C GLN A 22 22.49 -13.01 18.58
N CYS A 23 21.87 -12.91 19.76
CA CYS A 23 20.50 -12.43 19.91
C CYS A 23 20.32 -10.96 19.50
N GLN A 24 21.29 -10.09 19.78
CA GLN A 24 21.23 -8.68 19.35
C GLN A 24 21.25 -8.56 17.82
N ASN A 25 22.10 -9.33 17.15
CA ASN A 25 22.16 -9.35 15.69
C ASN A 25 20.86 -9.88 15.06
N LEU A 26 20.26 -10.93 15.64
CA LEU A 26 18.99 -11.47 15.17
C LEU A 26 17.84 -10.46 15.35
N PHE A 27 17.84 -9.73 16.47
CA PHE A 27 16.82 -8.72 16.73
C PHE A 27 16.89 -7.54 15.74
N GLU A 28 18.10 -7.10 15.38
CA GLU A 28 18.28 -6.07 14.34
C GLU A 28 17.83 -6.56 12.95
N LEU A 29 18.12 -7.81 12.60
CA LEU A 29 17.60 -8.41 11.36
C LEU A 29 16.07 -8.47 11.35
N TYR A 30 15.44 -8.81 12.47
CA TYR A 30 13.99 -8.82 12.60
C TYR A 30 13.38 -7.43 12.44
N LYS A 31 13.98 -6.41 13.06
CA LYS A 31 13.54 -5.00 12.87
C LYS A 31 13.66 -4.55 11.43
N ALA A 32 14.79 -4.87 10.77
CA ALA A 32 15.00 -4.51 9.37
C ALA A 32 13.95 -5.16 8.46
N MET A 33 13.58 -6.42 8.72
CA MET A 33 12.54 -7.12 7.99
C MET A 33 11.16 -6.51 8.22
N LEU A 34 10.80 -6.16 9.47
CA LEU A 34 9.55 -5.48 9.78
C LEU A 34 9.48 -4.09 9.13
N ALA A 35 10.58 -3.34 9.13
CA ALA A 35 10.66 -2.04 8.49
C ALA A 35 10.48 -2.15 6.96
N ASP A 36 11.08 -3.18 6.32
CA ASP A 36 10.86 -3.46 4.90
C ASP A 36 9.42 -3.86 4.60
N GLN A 37 8.79 -4.68 5.45
CA GLN A 37 7.36 -4.99 5.31
C GLN A 37 6.46 -3.77 5.47
N ALA A 38 6.74 -2.90 6.45
CA ALA A 38 6.02 -1.65 6.65
C ALA A 38 6.20 -0.69 5.46
N ALA A 39 7.41 -0.61 4.89
CA ALA A 39 7.69 0.18 3.70
C ALA A 39 6.97 -0.36 2.46
N ARG A 40 6.90 -1.69 2.28
CA ARG A 40 6.10 -2.34 1.21
C ARG A 40 4.60 -2.14 1.39
N GLY A 41 4.13 -2.01 2.63
CA GLY A 41 2.73 -1.66 2.93
C GLY A 41 2.39 -0.20 2.65
N ALA A 42 3.39 0.67 2.51
CA ALA A 42 3.23 2.11 2.29
C ALA A 42 3.25 2.52 0.80
N VAL A 43 3.02 1.59 -0.13
CA VAL A 43 2.92 1.92 -1.55
C VAL A 43 1.65 2.75 -1.77
N PRO A 44 1.75 3.99 -2.29
CA PRO A 44 0.58 4.83 -2.50
C PRO A 44 -0.36 4.19 -3.54
N PRO A 45 -1.68 4.38 -3.39
CA PRO A 45 -2.64 3.88 -4.37
C PRO A 45 -2.40 4.52 -5.73
N VAL A 46 -2.66 3.75 -6.79
CA VAL A 46 -2.74 4.29 -8.14
C VAL A 46 -4.06 5.04 -8.28
N ASN A 47 -3.97 6.36 -8.48
CA ASN A 47 -5.14 7.20 -8.74
C ASN A 47 -5.49 7.17 -10.23
N ILE A 48 -6.71 6.77 -10.56
CA ILE A 48 -7.24 6.71 -11.93
C ILE A 48 -8.40 7.70 -12.02
N GLU A 49 -8.24 8.73 -12.84
CA GLU A 49 -9.30 9.69 -13.14
C GLU A 49 -9.91 9.38 -14.50
N VAL A 50 -11.22 9.17 -14.53
CA VAL A 50 -11.96 8.81 -15.74
C VAL A 50 -12.89 9.96 -16.10
N PHE A 51 -12.72 10.50 -17.30
CA PHE A 51 -13.59 11.52 -17.87
C PHE A 51 -14.45 10.89 -18.95
N GLY A 52 -15.75 11.07 -18.86
CA GLY A 52 -16.68 10.48 -19.83
C GLY A 52 -18.05 11.10 -19.78
N GLU A 53 -18.86 10.77 -20.78
CA GLU A 53 -20.27 11.15 -20.84
C GLU A 53 -21.15 9.90 -20.67
N SER A 54 -22.26 10.07 -19.96
CA SER A 54 -23.14 8.95 -19.60
C SER A 54 -23.82 8.29 -20.81
N LEU A 55 -24.01 9.04 -21.90
CA LEU A 55 -24.71 8.60 -23.10
C LEU A 55 -23.77 8.16 -24.24
N CYS A 56 -22.45 8.27 -24.08
CA CYS A 56 -21.52 7.78 -25.10
C CYS A 56 -21.47 6.24 -25.08
N PRO A 57 -21.74 5.57 -26.21
CA PRO A 57 -21.65 4.12 -26.27
C PRO A 57 -20.25 3.61 -25.94
N ASP A 58 -19.18 4.35 -26.28
CA ASP A 58 -17.80 3.95 -25.97
C ASP A 58 -17.50 4.08 -24.48
N THR A 59 -17.93 5.17 -23.82
CA THR A 59 -17.80 5.32 -22.37
C THR A 59 -18.56 4.21 -21.65
N THR A 60 -19.83 3.97 -21.99
CA THR A 60 -20.62 2.90 -21.36
C THR A 60 -19.99 1.52 -21.58
N ARG A 61 -19.48 1.25 -22.78
CA ARG A 61 -18.81 -0.03 -23.11
C ARG A 61 -17.51 -0.20 -22.35
N TYR A 62 -16.72 0.86 -22.21
CA TYR A 62 -15.49 0.86 -21.41
C TYR A 62 -15.78 0.56 -19.94
N PHE A 63 -16.76 1.25 -19.36
CA PHE A 63 -17.17 1.00 -17.97
C PHE A 63 -17.58 -0.44 -17.75
N ARG A 64 -18.47 -0.96 -18.61
CA ARG A 64 -19.01 -2.31 -18.46
C ARG A 64 -17.95 -3.40 -18.63
N ASN A 65 -17.10 -3.27 -19.65
CA ASN A 65 -16.22 -4.36 -20.06
C ASN A 65 -14.81 -4.27 -19.45
N HIS A 66 -14.39 -3.11 -18.95
CA HIS A 66 -13.03 -2.90 -18.46
C HIS A 66 -13.00 -2.31 -17.05
N LEU A 67 -13.55 -1.11 -16.86
CA LEU A 67 -13.39 -0.40 -15.58
C LEU A 67 -14.08 -1.12 -14.42
N MET A 68 -15.33 -1.57 -14.60
CA MET A 68 -16.07 -2.26 -13.56
C MET A 68 -15.42 -3.59 -13.16
N PRO A 69 -14.98 -4.48 -14.08
CA PRO A 69 -14.20 -5.66 -13.72
C PRO A 69 -12.95 -5.34 -12.90
N VAL A 70 -12.16 -4.35 -13.30
CA VAL A 70 -10.95 -3.94 -12.57
C VAL A 70 -11.30 -3.44 -11.17
N TRP A 71 -12.32 -2.60 -11.06
CA TRP A 71 -12.80 -2.11 -9.76
C TRP A 71 -13.27 -3.26 -8.86
N THR A 72 -14.08 -4.19 -9.38
CA THR A 72 -14.56 -5.32 -8.57
C THR A 72 -13.42 -6.21 -8.06
N ALA A 73 -12.32 -6.33 -8.81
CA ALA A 73 -11.17 -7.14 -8.40
C ALA A 73 -10.25 -6.42 -7.41
N LEU A 74 -10.10 -5.09 -7.52
CA LEU A 74 -9.04 -4.35 -6.83
C LEU A 74 -9.54 -3.32 -5.80
N HIS A 75 -10.84 -3.03 -5.74
CA HIS A 75 -11.35 -2.00 -4.82
C HIS A 75 -11.04 -2.32 -3.35
N ALA A 76 -11.07 -3.61 -2.97
CA ALA A 76 -10.78 -4.04 -1.60
C ALA A 76 -9.29 -4.00 -1.23
N SER A 77 -8.37 -3.92 -2.21
CA SER A 77 -6.93 -4.07 -1.96
C SER A 77 -6.22 -2.76 -1.59
N THR A 78 -6.94 -1.63 -1.54
CA THR A 78 -6.36 -0.27 -1.36
C THR A 78 -5.32 0.13 -2.41
N LEU A 79 -5.11 -0.69 -3.45
CA LEU A 79 -4.08 -0.45 -4.48
C LEU A 79 -4.50 0.56 -5.53
N VAL A 80 -5.82 0.75 -5.72
CA VAL A 80 -6.37 1.57 -6.80
C VAL A 80 -7.47 2.45 -6.24
N ASN A 81 -7.42 3.73 -6.59
CA ASN A 81 -8.45 4.71 -6.30
C ASN A 81 -8.99 5.25 -7.63
N ILE A 82 -10.29 5.11 -7.87
CA ILE A 82 -10.91 5.47 -9.16
C ILE A 82 -11.91 6.58 -8.93
N THR A 83 -11.75 7.69 -9.66
CA THR A 83 -12.67 8.84 -9.65
C THR A 83 -13.27 9.01 -11.04
N TYR A 84 -14.61 9.12 -11.12
CA TYR A 84 -15.31 9.37 -12.37
C TYR A 84 -15.86 10.80 -12.43
N HIS A 85 -15.57 11.48 -13.53
CA HIS A 85 -16.02 12.83 -13.85
C HIS A 85 -17.01 12.79 -15.02
N PRO A 86 -18.33 12.87 -14.75
CA PRO A 86 -19.35 12.87 -15.79
C PRO A 86 -19.46 14.27 -16.41
N PHE A 87 -18.67 14.51 -17.46
CA PHE A 87 -18.65 15.79 -18.17
C PHE A 87 -18.48 15.60 -19.68
N GLY A 88 -17.57 14.71 -20.09
CA GLY A 88 -17.33 14.40 -21.50
C GLY A 88 -17.05 15.66 -22.32
N LEU A 89 -17.83 15.85 -23.39
CA LEU A 89 -17.73 17.00 -24.31
C LEU A 89 -18.75 18.13 -24.00
N ALA A 90 -19.38 18.11 -22.81
CA ALA A 90 -20.31 19.17 -22.44
C ALA A 90 -19.59 20.53 -22.34
N GLU A 91 -20.30 21.60 -22.71
CA GLU A 91 -19.78 22.97 -22.60
C GLU A 91 -20.63 23.78 -21.60
N CYS A 92 -19.98 24.40 -20.61
CA CYS A 92 -20.67 25.31 -19.70
C CYS A 92 -20.86 26.68 -20.37
N LYS A 93 -22.10 27.00 -20.78
CA LYS A 93 -22.45 28.37 -21.18
C LYS A 93 -22.92 29.17 -19.97
N LYS A 94 -22.34 30.37 -19.76
CA LYS A 94 -22.85 31.34 -18.77
C LYS A 94 -24.26 31.78 -19.22
N SER A 95 -25.29 31.33 -18.51
CA SER A 95 -26.65 31.86 -18.68
C SER A 95 -26.71 33.26 -18.09
N GLY A 96 -26.99 34.25 -18.94
CA GLY A 96 -26.98 35.67 -18.57
C GLY A 96 -28.03 36.09 -17.53
N ASP A 97 -29.03 35.25 -17.20
CA ASP A 97 -30.14 35.68 -16.32
C ASP A 97 -30.75 34.61 -15.41
N THR A 98 -30.27 33.36 -15.40
CA THR A 98 -30.93 32.31 -14.57
C THR A 98 -30.01 31.31 -13.87
N GLY A 99 -28.69 31.44 -13.95
CA GLY A 99 -27.75 30.62 -13.16
C GLY A 99 -27.82 29.09 -13.39
N ILE A 100 -28.63 28.62 -14.35
CA ILE A 100 -28.71 27.20 -14.71
C ILE A 100 -27.81 26.98 -15.93
N ILE A 101 -26.79 26.15 -15.72
CA ILE A 101 -25.89 25.65 -16.76
C ILE A 101 -26.56 24.38 -17.31
N ARG A 102 -26.91 24.37 -18.60
CA ARG A 102 -27.39 23.19 -19.34
C ARG A 102 -26.26 22.61 -20.16
#